data_AF-A0A1F2ZYS5-F1
#
_entry.id   AF-A0A1F2ZYS5-F1
#
_cell.length_a   1.000
_cell.length_b   1.000
_cell.length_c   1.000
_cell.angle_alpha   90.00
_cell.angle_beta   90.00
_cell.angle_gamma   90.00
#
_symmetry.space_group_name_H-M   'P 1'
#
loop_
_entity.id
_entity.type
_entity.pdbx_description
1 polymer ?
#
loop_
_entity_poly.entity_id
_entity_poly.type
_entity_poly.pdbx_seq_one_letter_code
_entity_poly.pdbx_strand_id
1 'polypeptide(L)'
;MGFTAGQNCETAVCVPADARLRLAGIGEPVQQTFGVGPVEEVVMTRLEGGAHAHRDAVKFSNGREVLLQSLTVGLTAEVIAFPSDLTMVTGAQARRPTTELVDA
;
A
#
# COMPACT_ATOMS: atom_id res chain seq x y z
N MET A 1 -9.32 1.08 9.47
CA MET A 1 -8.96 2.46 9.07
C MET A 1 -8.29 2.39 7.71
N GLY A 2 -8.46 3.43 6.88
CA GLY A 2 -7.94 3.48 5.50
C GLY A 2 -7.60 4.91 5.11
N PHE A 3 -7.34 5.13 3.82
CA PHE A 3 -6.98 6.46 3.29
C PHE A 3 -8.20 7.22 2.79
N THR A 4 -8.09 8.55 2.78
CA THR A 4 -9.06 9.46 2.14
C THR A 4 -8.35 10.32 1.11
N ALA A 5 -9.11 10.90 0.18
CA ALA A 5 -8.57 11.84 -0.80
C ALA A 5 -7.89 13.03 -0.11
N GLY A 6 -6.77 13.51 -0.65
CA GLY A 6 -5.96 14.55 0.01
C GLY A 6 -6.65 15.92 0.09
N GLN A 7 -7.61 16.19 -0.79
CA GLN A 7 -8.31 17.49 -0.86
C GLN A 7 -9.52 17.57 0.09
N ASN A 8 -10.12 16.42 0.46
CA ASN A 8 -11.21 16.34 1.41
C ASN A 8 -11.25 14.96 2.09
N CYS A 9 -11.61 14.92 3.37
CA CYS A 9 -11.75 13.67 4.11
C CYS A 9 -13.07 12.93 3.80
N GLU A 10 -13.78 13.31 2.74
CA GLU A 10 -15.12 12.77 2.40
C GLU A 10 -15.04 11.51 1.54
N THR A 11 -14.03 11.42 0.68
CA THR A 11 -13.88 10.29 -0.25
C THR A 11 -12.86 9.30 0.28
N ALA A 12 -13.30 8.08 0.61
CA ALA A 12 -12.41 6.97 0.91
C ALA A 12 -11.65 6.54 -0.35
N VAL A 13 -10.36 6.25 -0.21
CA VAL A 13 -9.48 5.81 -1.29
C VAL A 13 -9.01 4.38 -1.02
N CYS A 14 -9.30 3.48 -1.96
CA CYS A 14 -8.77 2.13 -1.94
C CYS A 14 -7.38 2.12 -2.59
N VAL A 15 -6.38 1.68 -1.84
CA VAL A 15 -5.02 1.47 -2.33
C VAL A 15 -4.78 -0.03 -2.46
N PRO A 16 -4.38 -0.53 -3.64
CA PRO A 16 -4.15 -1.96 -3.81
C PRO A 16 -2.93 -2.43 -3.02
N ALA A 17 -2.92 -3.69 -2.63
CA ALA A 17 -1.70 -4.34 -2.14
C ALA A 17 -0.57 -4.21 -3.16
N ASP A 18 0.67 -4.23 -2.68
CA ASP A 18 1.90 -4.04 -3.45
C ASP A 18 2.09 -2.64 -4.06
N ALA A 19 1.17 -1.71 -3.85
CA ALA A 19 1.39 -0.30 -4.20
C ALA A 19 2.52 0.29 -3.36
N ARG A 20 3.36 1.12 -3.98
CA ARG A 20 4.40 1.87 -3.30
C ARG A 20 3.87 3.24 -2.91
N LEU A 21 4.03 3.59 -1.64
CA LEU A 21 3.55 4.84 -1.07
C LEU A 21 4.71 5.61 -0.45
N ARG A 22 4.68 6.93 -0.58
CA ARG A 22 5.46 7.84 0.27
C ARG A 22 4.58 8.31 1.41
N LEU A 23 4.90 7.91 2.63
CA LEU A 23 4.25 8.41 3.83
C LEU A 23 5.01 9.62 4.37
N ALA A 24 4.29 10.66 4.80
CA ALA A 24 4.87 11.80 5.49
C ALA A 24 4.01 12.23 6.69
N GLY A 25 4.66 12.58 7.79
CA GLY A 25 3.98 12.89 9.06
C GLY A 25 3.80 11.66 9.95
N ILE A 26 4.70 10.69 9.86
CA ILE A 26 4.70 9.52 10.76
C ILE A 26 4.94 10.01 12.20
N GLY A 27 4.06 9.68 13.14
CA GLY A 27 4.19 10.15 14.52
C GLY A 27 5.39 9.56 15.26
N GLU A 28 5.96 10.31 16.21
CA GLU A 28 7.12 9.90 17.01
C GLU A 28 6.99 8.50 17.66
N PRO A 29 5.83 8.07 18.18
CA PRO A 29 5.71 6.72 18.76
C PRO A 29 5.94 5.62 17.72
N VAL A 30 5.48 5.81 16.49
CA VAL A 30 5.71 4.87 15.39
C VAL A 30 7.17 4.95 14.95
N GLN A 31 7.75 6.15 14.84
CA GLN A 31 9.17 6.32 14.51
C GLN A 31 10.08 5.56 15.47
N GLN A 32 9.90 5.76 16.78
CA GLN A 32 10.71 5.10 17.82
C GLN A 32 10.45 3.60 17.87
N THR A 33 9.18 3.18 17.85
CA THR A 33 8.84 1.77 17.91
C THR A 33 9.37 1.04 16.70
N PHE A 34 9.26 1.62 15.50
CA PHE A 34 9.57 1.00 14.22
C PHE A 34 10.98 1.28 13.67
N GLY A 35 11.74 2.19 14.28
CA GLY A 35 13.07 2.56 13.81
C GLY A 35 13.02 3.20 12.41
N VAL A 36 12.06 4.11 12.22
CA VAL A 36 11.78 4.80 10.96
C VAL A 36 11.76 6.32 11.16
N GLY A 37 11.92 7.08 10.08
CA GLY A 37 11.86 8.53 10.10
C GLY A 37 10.44 9.10 9.98
N PRO A 38 10.31 10.44 9.96
CA PRO A 38 9.04 11.12 9.77
C PRO A 38 8.46 10.98 8.35
N VAL A 39 9.29 10.55 7.39
CA VAL A 39 8.95 10.33 5.98
C VAL A 39 9.58 9.02 5.52
N GLU A 40 8.78 8.13 4.94
CA GLU A 40 9.25 6.80 4.52
C GLU A 40 8.59 6.37 3.20
N GLU A 41 9.34 5.62 2.39
CA GLU A 41 8.75 4.81 1.31
C GLU A 41 8.34 3.45 1.88
N VAL A 42 7.10 3.07 1.60
CA VAL A 42 6.48 1.84 2.10
C VAL A 42 5.77 1.09 0.99
N VAL A 43 5.51 -0.19 1.23
CA VAL A 43 4.68 -1.02 0.38
C VAL A 43 3.37 -1.31 1.09
N MET A 44 2.25 -1.10 0.43
CA MET A 44 0.94 -1.51 0.91
C MET A 44 0.90 -3.04 1.01
N THR A 45 0.59 -3.57 2.19
CA THR A 45 0.56 -5.02 2.43
C THR A 45 -0.70 -5.41 3.20
N ARG A 46 -0.96 -6.71 3.24
CA ARG A 46 -2.01 -7.30 4.05
C ARG A 46 -1.35 -8.22 5.07
N LEU A 47 -1.64 -7.98 6.35
CA LEU A 47 -1.27 -8.89 7.40
C LEU A 47 -2.33 -9.97 7.54
N GLU A 48 -1.87 -11.21 7.53
CA GLU A 48 -2.66 -12.38 7.82
C GLU A 48 -2.66 -12.58 9.35
N GLY A 49 -3.69 -12.06 10.02
CA GLY A 49 -3.97 -12.38 11.42
C GLY A 49 -4.86 -13.63 11.52
N GLY A 50 -4.61 -14.47 12.53
CA GLY A 50 -5.32 -15.75 12.75
C GLY A 50 -6.84 -15.69 12.60
N ALA A 51 -7.45 -16.87 12.38
CA ALA A 51 -8.86 -17.12 12.03
C ALA A 51 -9.71 -15.84 11.83
N HIS A 52 -9.77 -15.37 10.57
CA HIS A 52 -10.69 -14.34 10.05
C HIS A 52 -10.28 -12.86 10.19
N ALA A 53 -9.00 -12.51 10.36
CA ALA A 53 -8.58 -11.11 10.42
C ALA A 53 -7.52 -10.75 9.35
N HIS A 54 -7.94 -10.52 8.11
CA HIS A 54 -7.12 -9.79 7.13
C HIS A 54 -7.09 -8.32 7.52
N ARG A 55 -5.90 -7.75 7.68
CA ARG A 55 -5.75 -6.34 8.06
C ARG A 55 -4.78 -5.60 7.15
N ASP A 56 -5.21 -4.43 6.72
CA ASP A 56 -4.39 -3.54 5.91
C ASP A 56 -3.23 -2.97 6.73
N ALA A 57 -2.05 -2.97 6.11
CA ALA A 57 -0.80 -2.55 6.71
C ALA A 57 0.13 -1.92 5.68
N VAL A 58 1.22 -1.35 6.16
CA VAL A 58 2.34 -0.95 5.33
C VAL A 58 3.61 -1.64 5.80
N LYS A 59 4.45 -2.03 4.86
CA LYS A 59 5.78 -2.57 5.10
C LYS A 59 6.83 -1.50 4.80
N PHE A 60 7.63 -1.16 5.80
CA PHE A 60 8.76 -0.23 5.65
C PHE A 60 9.94 -0.89 4.94
N SER A 61 10.84 -0.06 4.41
CA SER A 61 12.10 -0.50 3.78
C SER A 61 12.97 -1.36 4.71
N ASN A 62 12.90 -1.13 6.03
CA ASN A 62 13.57 -1.94 7.05
C ASN A 62 12.92 -3.31 7.31
N GLY A 63 11.89 -3.67 6.54
CA GLY A 63 11.20 -4.96 6.59
C GLY A 63 10.10 -5.06 7.64
N ARG A 64 9.93 -4.03 8.49
CA ARG A 64 8.91 -4.04 9.55
C ARG A 64 7.55 -3.64 9.02
N GLU A 65 6.52 -4.22 9.60
CA GLU A 65 5.14 -4.02 9.18
C GLU A 65 4.34 -3.33 10.28
N VAL A 66 3.51 -2.38 9.88
CA VAL A 66 2.62 -1.65 10.78
C VAL A 66 1.22 -1.63 10.21
N LEU A 67 0.25 -1.92 11.07
CA LEU A 67 -1.16 -1.85 10.71
C LEU A 67 -1.57 -0.40 10.47
N LEU A 68 -2.47 -0.16 9.51
CA LEU A 68 -2.94 1.21 9.25
C LEU A 68 -3.56 1.85 10.50
N GLN A 69 -4.23 1.08 11.36
CA GLN A 69 -4.78 1.61 12.62
C GLN A 69 -3.75 2.07 13.65
N SER A 70 -2.48 1.70 13.49
CA SER A 70 -1.39 2.10 14.39
C SER A 70 -0.68 3.36 13.90
N LEU A 71 -1.01 3.83 12.70
CA LEU A 71 -0.48 5.07 12.16
C LEU A 71 -1.24 6.29 12.70
N THR A 72 -0.55 7.43 12.78
CA THR A 72 -1.14 8.68 13.27
C THR A 72 -2.13 9.26 12.25
N VAL A 73 -3.31 9.65 12.72
CA VAL A 73 -4.28 10.39 11.89
C VAL A 73 -3.66 11.71 11.44
N GLY A 74 -3.87 12.07 10.17
CA GLY A 74 -3.36 13.31 9.58
C GLY A 74 -2.02 13.18 8.86
N LEU A 75 -1.39 11.99 8.86
CA LEU A 75 -0.31 11.71 7.93
C LEU A 75 -0.83 11.75 6.48
N THR A 76 0.10 11.98 5.55
CA THR A 76 -0.19 11.97 4.12
C THR A 76 0.42 10.73 3.47
N ALA A 77 -0.27 10.21 2.46
CA ALA A 77 0.19 9.11 1.63
C ALA A 77 0.10 9.52 0.17
N GLU A 78 1.23 9.46 -0.53
CA GLU A 78 1.32 9.71 -1.96
C GLU A 78 1.63 8.38 -2.66
N VAL A 79 0.84 8.02 -3.68
CA VAL A 79 1.12 6.81 -4.47
C VAL A 79 2.27 7.11 -5.42
N ILE A 80 3.37 6.35 -5.27
CA ILE A 80 4.55 6.45 -6.13
C ILE A 80 4.39 5.54 -7.34
N ALA A 81 3.88 4.32 -7.13
CA ALA A 81 3.69 3.33 -8.18
C ALA A 81 2.60 2.33 -7.81
N PHE A 82 1.83 1.89 -8.80
CA PHE A 82 0.90 0.77 -8.66
C PHE A 82 1.57 -0.55 -9.05
N PRO A 83 1.04 -1.70 -8.59
CA PRO A 83 1.56 -3.01 -8.99
C PRO A 83 1.60 -3.21 -10.51
N SER A 84 0.63 -2.64 -11.24
CA SER A 84 0.58 -2.66 -12.71
C SER A 84 1.76 -1.96 -13.38
N ASP A 85 2.38 -1.00 -12.69
CA ASP A 85 3.53 -0.26 -13.20
C ASP A 85 4.83 -1.04 -12.95
N LEU A 86 4.85 -1.87 -11.89
CA LEU A 86 5.99 -2.69 -11.49
C LEU A 86 6.13 -3.97 -12.34
N THR A 87 5.04 -4.50 -12.89
CA THR A 87 5.07 -5.71 -13.74
C THR A 87 5.77 -5.50 -15.08
N MET A 88 5.92 -4.26 -15.55
CA MET A 88 6.67 -3.94 -16.77
C MET A 88 8.20 -3.99 -16.57
N VAL A 89 8.69 -4.02 -15.33
CA VAL A 89 10.13 -3.94 -15.03
C VAL A 89 10.70 -5.31 -14.61
N THR A 90 9.86 -6.28 -14.24
CA THR A 90 10.32 -7.56 -13.65
C THR A 90 9.86 -8.83 -14.37
N GLY A 91 9.31 -8.74 -15.59
CA GLY A 91 8.85 -9.92 -16.30
C GLY A 91 8.78 -9.79 -17.81
N ALA A 92 9.87 -10.17 -18.49
CA ALA A 92 9.76 -10.75 -19.82
C ALA A 92 8.88 -12.02 -19.75
N GLN A 93 7.56 -11.89 -19.95
CA GLN A 93 6.73 -12.79 -20.75
C GLN A 93 5.27 -12.32 -20.76
N ALA A 94 4.97 -11.49 -21.77
CA ALA A 94 3.62 -11.40 -22.28
C ALA A 94 3.23 -12.73 -22.94
N ARG A 95 2.45 -13.56 -22.26
CA ARG A 95 1.51 -14.45 -22.95
C ARG A 95 0.15 -13.76 -22.98
N ARG A 96 -0.13 -13.11 -24.11
CA ARG A 96 -1.51 -12.82 -24.52
C ARG A 96 -2.21 -14.19 -24.70
N PRO A 97 -3.34 -14.48 -24.03
CA PRO A 97 -4.20 -15.54 -24.51
C PRO A 97 -4.81 -15.06 -25.84
N THR A 98 -4.61 -15.92 -26.84
CA THR A 98 -5.13 -15.81 -28.19
C THR A 98 -6.65 -15.64 -28.16
N THR A 99 -7.11 -14.76 -29.04
CA THR A 99 -8.49 -14.58 -29.51
C THR A 99 -9.29 -15.88 -29.55
N GLU A 100 -10.45 -15.91 -28.91
CA GLU A 100 -11.60 -16.69 -29.41
C GLU A 100 -12.76 -15.73 -29.62
N LEU A 101 -12.97 -15.39 -30.89
CA LEU A 101 -14.30 -15.00 -31.38
C LEU A 101 -15.19 -16.24 -31.20
N VAL A 102 -16.27 -16.10 -30.44
CA VAL A 102 -17.42 -17.01 -30.54
C VAL A 102 -18.60 -16.20 -31.04
N ASP A 103 -18.95 -16.47 -32.30
CA ASP A 103 -20.23 -16.09 -32.91
C ASP A 103 -21.38 -16.68 -32.07
N ALA A 104 -22.37 -15.83 -31.78
CA ALA A 104 -23.75 -16.21 -31.49
C ALA A 104 -24.69 -15.05 -31.87
#